data_AF-A0A7X9MTP6-F1
#
_entry.id   AF-A0A7X9MTP6-F1
#
_cell.length_a   1.000
_cell.length_b   1.000
_cell.length_c   1.000
_cell.angle_alpha   90.00
_cell.angle_beta   90.00
_cell.angle_gamma   90.00
#
_symmetry.space_group_name_H-M   'P 1'
#
loop_
_entity.id
_entity.type
_entity.pdbx_description
1 polymer ?
#
loop_
_entity_poly.entity_id
_entity_poly.type
_entity_poly.pdbx_seq_one_letter_code
_entity_poly.pdbx_strand_id
1 'polypeptide(L)' 'MSERFDLSFKNKEVRMWFYIILPTVVACSIALLIINPYYAYIPQVIIFVAWIIYYLWRFFHRRHRDQRDPNIDGH' A
#
# COMPACT_ATOMS: atom_id res chain seq x y z
N MET A 1 -1.57 -12.34 27.22
CA MET A 1 -0.96 -11.97 25.92
C MET A 1 -2.07 -11.52 24.99
N SER A 2 -2.41 -10.24 25.01
CA SER A 2 -3.21 -9.63 23.97
C SER A 2 -2.26 -8.72 23.22
N GLU A 3 -1.67 -9.22 22.14
CA GLU A 3 -1.14 -8.35 21.10
C GLU A 3 -2.35 -7.57 20.59
N ARG A 4 -2.63 -6.43 21.25
CA ARG A 4 -3.53 -5.44 20.69
C ARG A 4 -2.90 -5.12 19.35
N PHE A 5 -3.54 -5.59 18.30
CA PHE A 5 -3.38 -5.02 16.96
C PHE A 5 -3.72 -3.55 17.12
N ASP A 6 -2.73 -2.77 17.56
CA ASP A 6 -2.71 -1.34 17.47
C ASP A 6 -2.65 -1.08 15.96
N LEU A 7 -3.83 -1.10 15.33
CA LEU A 7 -4.17 -0.32 14.14
C LEU A 7 -4.05 1.18 14.46
N SER A 8 -3.05 1.54 15.27
CA SER A 8 -2.66 2.90 15.52
C SER A 8 -2.13 3.37 14.19
N PHE A 9 -2.90 4.24 13.52
CA PHE A 9 -2.48 5.03 12.37
C PHE A 9 -1.17 5.81 12.62
N LYS A 10 -0.62 5.75 13.84
CA LYS A 10 0.74 6.12 14.21
C LYS A 10 1.81 5.36 13.43
N ASN A 11 1.59 4.10 13.03
CA ASN A 11 2.52 3.40 12.15
C ASN A 11 2.37 3.92 10.71
N LYS A 12 3.41 4.61 10.23
CA LYS A 12 3.45 5.21 8.89
C LYS A 12 3.20 4.20 7.77
N GLU A 13 3.63 2.95 7.94
CA GLU A 13 3.43 1.87 6.94
C GLU A 13 1.94 1.50 6.83
N VAL A 14 1.26 1.31 7.97
CA VAL A 14 -0.19 1.01 8.01
C VAL A 14 -1.00 2.17 7.46
N ARG A 15 -0.62 3.41 7.79
CA ARG A 15 -1.27 4.62 7.27
C ARG A 15 -1.14 4.73 5.75
N MET A 16 0.06 4.47 5.21
CA MET A 16 0.30 4.51 3.75
C MET A 16 -0.44 3.38 3.03
N TRP A 17 -0.47 2.17 3.60
CA TRP A 17 -1.23 1.05 3.05
C TRP A 17 -2.72 1.39 2.99
N PHE A 18 -3.28 1.99 4.05
CA PHE A 18 -4.67 2.45 4.07
C PHE A 18 -4.94 3.52 3.00
N TYR A 19 -4.05 4.49 2.83
CA TYR A 19 -4.18 5.52 1.78
C TYR A 19 -4.14 4.96 0.35
N ILE A 20 -3.58 3.77 0.14
CA ILE A 20 -3.54 3.12 -1.18
C ILE A 20 -4.73 2.18 -1.34
N ILE A 21 -4.98 1.31 -0.36
CA ILE A 21 -6.07 0.32 -0.42
C ILE A 21 -7.44 0.97 -0.44
N LEU A 22 -7.68 1.98 0.41
CA LEU A 22 -9.00 2.61 0.53
C LEU A 22 -9.48 3.18 -0.82
N PRO A 23 -8.70 4.04 -1.53
CA PRO A 23 -9.12 4.51 -2.85
C PRO A 23 -9.13 3.39 -3.91
N THR A 24 -8.22 2.41 -3.87
CA THR A 24 -8.23 1.30 -4.82
C THR A 24 -9.49 0.44 -4.71
N VAL A 25 -9.94 0.13 -3.49
CA VAL A 25 -11.15 -0.66 -3.24
C VAL A 25 -12.39 0.09 -3.69
N VAL A 26 -12.48 1.41 -3.41
CA VAL A 26 -13.58 2.25 -3.87
C VAL A 26 -13.62 2.30 -5.41
N ALA A 27 -12.47 2.56 -6.05
CA ALA A 27 -12.37 2.61 -7.50
C ALA A 27 -12.75 1.27 -8.15
N CYS A 28 -12.30 0.13 -7.60
CA CYS A 28 -12.66 -1.19 -8.10
C CYS A 28 -14.14 -1.52 -7.91
N SER A 29 -14.73 -1.13 -6.78
CA SER A 29 -16.16 -1.33 -6.53
C SER A 29 -17.00 -0.56 -7.55
N ILE A 30 -16.63 0.70 -7.84
CA ILE A 30 -17.29 1.51 -8.87
C ILE A 30 -17.08 0.89 -10.25
N ALA A 31 -15.85 0.46 -10.57
CA ALA A 31 -15.53 -0.16 -11.84
C ALA A 31 -16.38 -1.42 -12.09
N LEU A 32 -16.51 -2.30 -11.09
CA LEU A 32 -17.31 -3.53 -11.18
C LEU A 32 -18.81 -3.27 -11.45
N LEU A 33 -19.35 -2.14 -10.99
CA LEU A 33 -20.76 -1.78 -11.19
C LEU A 33 -21.04 -1.20 -12.58
N ILE A 34 -20.03 -0.61 -13.23
CA ILE A 34 -20.17 0.09 -14.52
C ILE A 34 -19.67 -0.75 -15.69
N ILE A 35 -18.67 -1.61 -15.47
CA ILE A 35 -18.01 -2.37 -16.51
C ILE A 35 -18.90 -3.50 -17.04
N ASN A 36 -18.97 -3.59 -18.37
CA ASN A 36 -19.59 -4.71 -19.05
C ASN A 36 -18.84 -6.02 -18.65
N PRO A 37 -19.55 -7.12 -18.36
CA PRO A 37 -18.94 -8.39 -17.93
C PRO A 37 -17.85 -8.91 -18.88
N TYR A 38 -17.87 -8.56 -20.17
CA TYR A 38 -16.78 -8.87 -21.10
C TYR A 38 -15.42 -8.28 -20.67
N TYR A 39 -15.42 -7.14 -19.98
CA TYR A 39 -14.24 -6.44 -19.49
C TYR A 39 -14.01 -6.61 -17.97
N ALA A 40 -14.58 -7.65 -17.36
CA ALA A 40 -14.45 -7.93 -15.92
C ALA A 40 -12.99 -8.16 -15.45
N TYR A 41 -12.04 -8.30 -16.39
CA TYR A 41 -10.60 -8.37 -16.09
C TYR A 41 -9.97 -7.01 -15.75
N ILE A 42 -10.57 -5.89 -16.17
CA ILE A 42 -10.00 -4.55 -15.96
C ILE A 42 -9.86 -4.21 -14.46
N PRO A 43 -10.86 -4.44 -13.59
CA PRO A 43 -10.71 -4.25 -12.14
C PRO A 43 -9.59 -5.10 -11.54
N GLN A 44 -9.40 -6.33 -12.02
CA GLN A 44 -8.35 -7.23 -11.55
C GLN A 44 -6.96 -6.69 -11.91
N VAL A 45 -6.80 -6.14 -13.12
CA VAL A 45 -5.56 -5.48 -13.55
C VAL A 45 -5.29 -4.23 -12.69
N ILE A 46 -6.30 -3.43 -12.39
CA ILE A 46 -6.18 -2.24 -11.52
C ILE A 46 -5.68 -2.64 -10.12
N ILE A 47 -6.26 -3.70 -9.53
CA ILE A 47 -5.82 -4.23 -8.24
C ILE A 47 -4.36 -4.67 -8.33
N PHE A 48 -3.98 -5.43 -9.36
CA PHE A 48 -2.61 -5.90 -9.56
C PHE A 48 -1.60 -4.76 -9.64
N VAL A 49 -1.92 -3.70 -10.41
CA VAL A 49 -1.08 -2.52 -10.53
C VAL A 49 -0.95 -1.79 -9.18
N ALA A 50 -2.04 -1.66 -8.43
CA ALA A 50 -2.00 -1.06 -7.08
C ALA A 50 -1.10 -1.85 -6.12
N TRP A 51 -1.14 -3.18 -6.16
CA TRP A 51 -0.24 -4.04 -5.40
C TRP A 51 1.23 -3.85 -5.79
N ILE A 52 1.52 -3.79 -7.09
CA ILE A 52 2.87 -3.53 -7.61
C ILE A 52 3.39 -2.19 -7.08
N ILE A 53 2.60 -1.11 -7.19
CA ILE A 53 2.96 0.22 -6.69
C ILE A 53 3.23 0.19 -5.18
N TYR A 54 2.38 -0.50 -4.40
CA TYR A 54 2.59 -0.63 -2.96
C TYR A 54 3.89 -1.35 -2.62
N TYR A 55 4.19 -2.47 -3.29
CA TYR A 55 5.42 -3.22 -3.05
C TYR A 55 6.67 -2.45 -3.50
N LEU A 56 6.61 -1.75 -4.63
CA LEU A 56 7.68 -0.84 -5.07
C LEU A 56 7.94 0.24 -4.03
N TRP A 57 6.89 0.93 -3.56
CA TRP A 57 7.02 1.94 -2.52
C TRP A 57 7.61 1.35 -1.24
N ARG A 58 7.15 0.17 -0.82
CA ARG A 58 7.64 -0.53 0.38
C ARG A 58 9.12 -0.88 0.28
N PHE A 59 9.57 -1.31 -0.89
CA PHE A 59 10.97 -1.65 -1.14
C PHE A 59 11.86 -0.40 -1.10
N PHE A 60 11.43 0.69 -1.74
CA PHE A 60 12.16 1.97 -1.68
C PHE A 60 12.16 2.57 -0.27
N HIS A 61 11.03 2.53 0.46
CA HIS A 61 10.94 3.07 1.82
C HIS A 61 11.87 2.34 2.80
N ARG A 62 12.06 1.01 2.64
CA ARG A 62 13.08 0.28 3.41
C ARG A 62 14.49 0.79 3.11
N ARG A 63 14.84 0.99 1.84
CA ARG A 63 16.18 1.44 1.42
C ARG A 63 16.51 2.87 1.89
N HIS A 64 15.51 3.73 2.04
CA HIS A 64 15.70 5.09 2.53
C HIS A 64 15.77 5.23 4.06
N ARG A 65 15.46 4.18 4.84
CA ARG A 65 15.69 4.18 6.29
C ARG A 65 17.16 3.98 6.63
N ASP A 66 17.87 3.11 5.91
CA ASP A 66 19.30 2.86 6.13
C ASP A 66 20.19 4.05 5.73
N GLN A 67 19.69 4.98 4.91
CA GLN A 67 20.43 6.19 4.51
C GLN A 67 20.14 7.42 5.37
N ARG A 68 19.20 7.33 6.33
CA ARG A 68 18.83 8.44 7.24
C ARG A 68 19.28 8.20 8.69
N ASP A 69 20.27 7.34 8.90
CA ASP A 69 21.02 7.33 10.16
C ASP A 69 22.41 7.91 9.90
N PRO A 70 22.60 9.25 9.96
CA PRO A 70 23.90 9.90 9.79
C PRO A 70 24.84 9.71 11.00
N ASN A 71 24.68 8.64 11.79
CA ASN A 71 25.42 8.43 13.03
C ASN A 71 26.17 7.09 13.11
N ILE A 72 26.55 6.50 11.97
CA ILE A 72 27.43 5.31 11.92
C ILE A 72 28.73 5.59 11.14
N ASP A 73 29.26 6.81 11.26
CA ASP A 73 30.64 7.13 10.82
C ASP A 73 31.43 7.86 11.91
N GLY A 74 31.01 7.69 13.17
CA GLY A 74 31.65 8.30 14.35
C GLY A 74 32.10 7.25 15.35
N HIS A 75 33.01 6.37 14.95
CA HIS A 75 33.90 5.65 15.88
C HIS A 75 35.17 5.17 15.19
#